data_AF-A0A972QA24-F1
#
_entry.id   AF-A0A972QA24-F1
#
_cell.length_a   1.000
_cell.length_b   1.000
_cell.length_c   1.000
_cell.angle_alpha   90.00
_cell.angle_beta   90.00
_cell.angle_gamma   90.00
#
_symmetry.space_group_name_H-M   'P 1'
#
loop_
_entity.id
_entity.type
_entity.pdbx_description
1 polymer ?
#
loop_
_entity_poly.entity_id
_entity_poly.type
_entity_poly.pdbx_seq_one_letter_code
_entity_poly.pdbx_strand_id
1 'polypeptide(L)'
;MPIIIGIFAASISIGILSPSFDRIIGVEKTTPEKYKMQFFQLADSIFTSQDTLNKPIELLKYTFNSIDRESKGLLFKYGFVNVLEDYHVYLRTDVKKDISSKIGYVHHIYEVISIIKKELEQEPFTRLPDEQRRILVNLNKAIESDDKELAEINLTQLNDVLRLNQNEMEKLKGQTAWSIPLSIVGLVATLILGLTGIFRPLSYRRIRNIVAEEIKSQDKEKQQLTQPQNPQPNV
;
A
#
# COMPACT_ATOMS: atom_id res chain seq x y z
N MET A 1 38.72 -12.39 37.26
CA MET A 1 37.27 -12.54 37.04
C MET A 1 36.85 -11.67 35.86
N PRO A 2 36.46 -12.23 34.71
CA PRO A 2 35.82 -11.43 33.66
C PRO A 2 34.29 -11.47 33.81
N ILE A 3 33.67 -10.30 33.90
CA ILE A 3 32.22 -10.14 33.86
C ILE A 3 31.80 -10.25 32.40
N ILE A 4 31.16 -11.37 32.07
CA ILE A 4 30.50 -11.62 30.79
C ILE A 4 29.27 -10.72 30.73
N ILE A 5 29.32 -9.62 29.98
CA ILE A 5 28.14 -8.84 29.63
C ILE A 5 27.50 -9.53 28.42
N GLY A 6 26.55 -10.41 28.69
CA GLY A 6 25.70 -11.02 27.69
C GLY A 6 24.77 -9.96 27.09
N ILE A 7 25.05 -9.56 25.85
CA ILE A 7 24.10 -8.79 25.04
C ILE A 7 23.04 -9.78 24.58
N PHE A 8 21.89 -9.79 25.25
CA PHE A 8 20.68 -10.41 24.75
C PHE A 8 20.23 -9.63 23.50
N ALA A 9 20.66 -10.08 22.33
CA ALA A 9 20.03 -9.70 21.08
C ALA A 9 18.70 -10.45 20.99
N ALA A 10 17.65 -9.87 21.58
CA ALA A 10 16.29 -10.23 21.24
C ALA A 10 16.02 -9.68 19.84
N SER A 11 16.36 -10.45 18.81
CA SER A 11 15.88 -10.24 17.46
C SER A 11 14.36 -10.45 17.48
N ILE A 12 13.62 -9.38 17.77
CA ILE A 12 12.21 -9.32 17.41
C ILE A 12 12.22 -9.27 15.88
N SER A 13 12.06 -10.44 15.27
CA SER A 13 11.65 -10.58 13.87
C SER A 13 10.26 -9.98 13.75
N ILE A 14 10.19 -8.65 13.70
CA ILE A 14 9.02 -7.95 13.18
C ILE A 14 8.98 -8.34 11.72
N GLY A 15 8.00 -9.20 11.40
CA GLY A 15 7.68 -9.60 10.04
C GLY A 15 7.29 -8.38 9.22
N ILE A 16 8.29 -7.68 8.70
CA ILE A 16 8.16 -6.94 7.45
C ILE A 16 8.29 -8.01 6.36
N LEU A 17 7.20 -8.77 6.19
CA LEU A 17 6.96 -9.46 4.93
C LEU A 17 6.72 -8.36 3.90
N SER A 18 7.79 -7.98 3.21
CA SER A 18 7.67 -7.43 1.87
C SER A 18 6.94 -8.46 0.99
N PRO A 19 6.06 -8.04 0.07
CA PRO A 19 5.30 -8.96 -0.79
C PRO A 19 6.15 -9.61 -1.90
N SER A 20 7.45 -9.81 -1.70
CA SER A 20 8.37 -10.30 -2.74
C SER A 20 8.48 -11.83 -2.83
N PHE A 21 7.73 -12.58 -2.01
CA PHE A 21 7.77 -14.06 -2.01
C PHE A 21 6.57 -14.76 -2.68
N ASP A 22 5.68 -14.04 -3.37
CA ASP A 22 4.58 -14.66 -4.13
C ASP A 22 5.04 -15.30 -5.48
N ARG A 23 6.34 -15.44 -5.73
CA ARG A 23 6.88 -15.97 -7.02
C ARG A 23 7.36 -17.42 -7.02
N ILE A 24 7.24 -18.17 -5.93
CA ILE A 24 7.84 -19.53 -5.83
C ILE A 24 6.81 -20.67 -5.92
N ILE A 25 5.51 -20.39 -5.89
CA ILE A 25 4.49 -21.41 -6.19
C ILE A 25 3.52 -20.78 -7.20
N GLY A 26 3.41 -21.38 -8.38
CA GLY A 26 2.61 -20.91 -9.52
C GLY A 26 1.11 -20.91 -9.29
N VAL A 27 0.64 -20.16 -8.29
CA VAL A 27 -0.73 -19.70 -8.17
C VAL A 27 -0.68 -18.19 -8.33
N GLU A 28 -0.89 -17.72 -9.56
CA GLU A 28 -1.14 -16.32 -9.84
C GLU A 28 -2.39 -15.92 -9.03
N LYS A 29 -2.21 -15.35 -7.83
CA LYS A 29 -3.31 -14.72 -7.10
C LYS A 29 -3.77 -13.57 -7.98
N THR A 30 -4.82 -13.81 -8.76
CA THR A 30 -5.42 -12.77 -9.58
C THR A 30 -5.90 -11.68 -8.64
N THR A 31 -5.24 -10.52 -8.72
CA THR A 31 -5.58 -9.38 -7.88
C THR A 31 -6.89 -8.76 -8.38
N PRO A 32 -7.72 -8.18 -7.50
CA PRO A 32 -8.93 -7.47 -7.90
C PRO A 32 -8.68 -6.42 -9.01
N GLU A 33 -7.50 -5.81 -9.01
CA GLU A 33 -7.05 -4.86 -10.03
C GLU A 33 -7.03 -5.45 -11.45
N LYS A 34 -6.64 -6.72 -11.61
CA LYS A 34 -6.62 -7.38 -12.93
C LYS A 34 -8.02 -7.37 -13.57
N TYR A 35 -9.04 -7.72 -12.79
CA TYR A 35 -10.41 -7.81 -13.28
C TYR A 35 -11.06 -6.44 -13.48
N LYS A 36 -10.72 -5.45 -12.63
CA LYS A 36 -11.12 -4.04 -12.87
C LYS A 36 -10.56 -3.52 -14.18
N MET A 37 -9.28 -3.78 -14.47
CA MET A 37 -8.66 -3.36 -15.73
C MET A 37 -9.30 -4.04 -16.95
N GLN A 38 -9.64 -5.33 -16.86
CA GLN A 38 -10.41 -6.02 -17.90
C GLN A 38 -11.76 -5.36 -18.13
N PHE A 39 -12.46 -4.98 -17.04
CA PHE A 39 -13.72 -4.25 -17.13
C PHE A 39 -13.53 -2.89 -17.82
N PHE A 40 -12.47 -2.14 -17.50
CA PHE A 40 -12.19 -0.83 -18.10
C PHE A 40 -11.95 -0.93 -19.60
N GLN A 41 -11.19 -1.93 -20.05
CA GLN A 41 -10.92 -2.15 -21.47
C GLN A 41 -12.19 -2.47 -22.27
N LEU A 42 -13.07 -3.31 -21.70
CA LEU A 42 -14.33 -3.64 -22.33
C LEU A 42 -15.31 -2.46 -22.28
N ALA A 43 -15.31 -1.69 -21.19
CA ALA A 43 -16.09 -0.46 -21.10
C ALA A 43 -15.65 0.56 -22.16
N ASP A 44 -14.35 0.76 -22.37
CA ASP A 44 -13.83 1.62 -23.45
C ASP A 44 -14.36 1.19 -24.81
N SER A 45 -14.39 -0.11 -25.08
CA SER A 45 -14.92 -0.64 -26.35
C SER A 45 -16.42 -0.37 -26.51
N ILE A 46 -17.20 -0.48 -25.43
CA ILE A 46 -18.64 -0.21 -25.42
C ILE A 46 -18.92 1.26 -25.71
N PHE A 47 -18.14 2.18 -25.14
CA PHE A 47 -18.34 3.61 -25.37
C PHE A 47 -17.83 4.06 -26.75
N THR A 48 -16.84 3.37 -27.31
CA THR A 48 -16.25 3.72 -28.61
C THR A 48 -17.06 3.21 -29.81
N SER A 49 -17.85 2.14 -29.65
CA SER A 49 -18.69 1.62 -30.73
C SER A 49 -19.91 2.52 -30.99
N GLN A 50 -20.16 2.94 -32.23
CA GLN A 50 -21.32 3.80 -32.57
C GLN A 50 -22.69 3.14 -32.35
N ASP A 51 -22.74 1.81 -32.25
CA ASP A 51 -23.98 1.02 -32.19
C ASP A 51 -24.58 0.90 -30.77
N THR A 52 -23.85 1.34 -29.74
CA THR A 52 -24.23 1.20 -28.32
C THR A 52 -24.97 2.40 -27.75
N LEU A 53 -25.23 3.42 -28.57
CA LEU A 53 -25.84 4.70 -28.17
C LEU A 53 -27.16 4.56 -27.39
N ASN A 54 -27.86 3.44 -27.55
CA ASN A 54 -29.18 3.27 -26.95
C ASN A 54 -29.18 2.57 -25.59
N LYS A 55 -28.15 1.77 -25.23
CA LYS A 55 -28.16 0.94 -23.99
C LYS A 55 -26.78 0.66 -23.36
N PRO A 56 -25.92 1.67 -23.14
CA PRO A 56 -24.58 1.45 -22.57
C PRO A 56 -24.63 0.82 -21.17
N ILE A 57 -25.62 1.18 -20.35
CA ILE A 57 -25.76 0.68 -18.98
C ILE A 57 -26.01 -0.83 -18.89
N GLU A 58 -26.86 -1.38 -19.77
CA GLU A 58 -27.16 -2.81 -19.78
C GLU A 58 -25.90 -3.61 -20.15
N LEU A 59 -25.18 -3.17 -21.20
CA LEU A 59 -23.93 -3.79 -21.64
C LEU A 59 -22.84 -3.75 -20.57
N LEU A 60 -22.72 -2.64 -19.84
CA LEU A 60 -21.80 -2.55 -18.71
C LEU A 60 -22.17 -3.51 -17.58
N LYS A 61 -23.47 -3.64 -17.25
CA LYS A 61 -23.94 -4.63 -16.26
C LYS A 61 -23.65 -6.07 -16.71
N TYR A 62 -23.88 -6.39 -17.98
CA TYR A 62 -23.54 -7.71 -18.54
C TYR A 62 -22.04 -7.99 -18.47
N THR A 63 -21.22 -6.99 -18.84
CA THR A 63 -19.76 -7.09 -18.78
C THR A 63 -19.27 -7.29 -17.35
N PHE A 64 -19.79 -6.49 -16.42
CA PHE A 64 -19.50 -6.62 -14.99
C PHE A 64 -19.82 -8.03 -14.48
N ASN A 65 -21.03 -8.52 -14.74
CA ASN A 65 -21.46 -9.86 -14.30
C ASN A 65 -20.65 -10.98 -14.95
N SER A 66 -20.23 -10.81 -16.21
CA SER A 66 -19.41 -11.81 -16.89
C SER A 66 -18.03 -11.92 -16.26
N ILE A 67 -17.36 -10.79 -16.04
CA ILE A 67 -16.06 -10.73 -15.38
C ILE A 67 -16.16 -11.20 -13.93
N ASP A 68 -17.24 -10.85 -13.24
CA ASP A 68 -17.43 -11.27 -11.85
C ASP A 68 -17.49 -12.81 -11.72
N ARG A 69 -18.22 -13.47 -12.63
CA ARG A 69 -18.26 -14.94 -12.70
C ARG A 69 -16.87 -15.54 -12.93
N GLU A 70 -16.07 -14.96 -13.82
CA GLU A 70 -14.68 -15.38 -14.05
C GLU A 70 -13.81 -15.16 -12.81
N SER A 71 -14.03 -14.05 -12.11
CA SER A 71 -13.31 -13.68 -10.89
C SER A 71 -13.78 -14.43 -9.64
N LYS A 72 -14.78 -15.30 -9.74
CA LYS A 72 -15.43 -16.01 -8.61
C LYS A 72 -16.00 -15.06 -7.56
N GLY A 73 -16.67 -13.99 -7.98
CA GLY A 73 -17.35 -13.05 -7.09
C GLY A 73 -16.45 -11.97 -6.48
N LEU A 74 -15.22 -11.80 -6.98
CA LEU A 74 -14.31 -10.78 -6.46
C LEU A 74 -14.77 -9.36 -6.85
N LEU A 75 -15.33 -9.18 -8.04
CA LEU A 75 -15.82 -7.88 -8.50
C LEU A 75 -17.07 -7.44 -7.73
N PHE A 76 -17.97 -8.38 -7.45
CA PHE A 76 -19.20 -8.13 -6.72
C PHE A 76 -18.96 -7.58 -5.31
N LYS A 77 -17.84 -7.97 -4.67
CA LYS A 77 -17.42 -7.40 -3.37
C LYS A 77 -17.16 -5.90 -3.41
N TYR A 78 -16.76 -5.37 -4.57
CA TYR A 78 -16.59 -3.93 -4.76
C TYR A 78 -17.91 -3.25 -5.12
N GLY A 79 -18.81 -3.96 -5.81
CA GLY A 79 -20.08 -3.42 -6.28
C GLY A 79 -19.93 -2.68 -7.62
N PHE A 80 -20.98 -2.76 -8.45
CA PHE A 80 -20.98 -2.22 -9.81
C PHE A 80 -20.69 -0.71 -9.85
N VAL A 81 -21.36 0.06 -8.98
CA VAL A 81 -21.20 1.52 -8.92
C VAL A 81 -19.76 1.92 -8.56
N ASN A 82 -19.12 1.24 -7.61
CA ASN A 82 -17.74 1.56 -7.23
C ASN A 82 -16.76 1.25 -8.35
N VAL A 83 -16.97 0.15 -9.09
CA VAL A 83 -16.16 -0.17 -10.27
C VAL A 83 -16.34 0.86 -11.38
N LEU A 84 -17.55 1.41 -11.58
CA LEU A 84 -17.78 2.53 -12.50
C LEU A 84 -17.12 3.83 -12.04
N GLU A 85 -17.08 4.11 -10.74
CA GLU A 85 -16.37 5.27 -10.19
C GLU A 85 -14.87 5.17 -10.42
N ASP A 86 -14.29 3.99 -10.18
CA ASP A 86 -12.88 3.71 -10.48
C ASP A 86 -12.60 3.87 -11.99
N TYR A 87 -13.52 3.39 -12.83
CA TYR A 87 -13.43 3.58 -14.28
C TYR A 87 -13.48 5.06 -14.68
N HIS A 88 -14.35 5.85 -14.05
CA HIS A 88 -14.41 7.29 -14.28
C HIS A 88 -13.09 8.00 -13.87
N VAL A 89 -12.45 7.56 -12.78
CA VAL A 89 -11.12 8.06 -12.37
C VAL A 89 -10.04 7.64 -13.39
N TYR A 90 -10.11 6.41 -13.89
CA TYR A 90 -9.24 5.89 -14.94
C TYR A 90 -9.33 6.74 -16.22
N LEU A 91 -10.54 7.01 -16.72
CA LEU A 91 -10.76 7.86 -17.89
C LEU A 91 -10.12 9.25 -17.72
N ARG A 92 -10.26 9.87 -16.54
CA ARG A 92 -9.64 11.17 -16.26
C ARG A 92 -8.12 11.13 -16.21
N THR A 93 -7.55 9.99 -15.86
CA THR A 93 -6.09 9.80 -15.78
C THR A 93 -5.49 9.61 -17.16
N ASP A 94 -6.17 8.90 -18.06
CA ASP A 94 -5.72 8.70 -19.43
C ASP A 94 -5.97 9.92 -20.33
N VAL A 95 -7.06 10.68 -20.12
CA VAL A 95 -7.28 11.99 -20.79
C VAL A 95 -6.16 13.01 -20.50
N LYS A 96 -5.42 12.86 -19.40
CA LYS A 96 -4.25 13.70 -19.11
C LYS A 96 -3.01 13.33 -19.93
N LYS A 97 -2.94 12.11 -20.49
CA LYS A 97 -1.77 11.60 -21.22
C LYS A 97 -1.78 11.97 -22.70
N ASP A 98 -2.95 12.15 -23.32
CA ASP A 98 -3.07 12.49 -24.74
C ASP A 98 -4.03 13.67 -24.97
N ILE A 99 -3.53 14.74 -25.59
CA ILE A 99 -4.26 16.00 -25.82
C ILE A 99 -5.16 15.88 -27.06
N SER A 100 -4.90 14.94 -27.97
CA SER A 100 -5.53 14.84 -29.28
C SER A 100 -6.93 14.17 -29.30
N SER A 101 -7.24 13.34 -28.29
CA SER A 101 -8.51 12.59 -28.19
C SER A 101 -9.54 13.23 -27.24
N LYS A 102 -9.28 14.44 -26.75
CA LYS A 102 -10.02 15.10 -25.66
C LYS A 102 -11.54 15.19 -25.84
N ILE A 103 -12.05 15.34 -27.05
CA ILE A 103 -13.49 15.59 -27.28
C ILE A 103 -14.32 14.32 -27.11
N GLY A 104 -13.84 13.16 -27.61
CA GLY A 104 -14.54 11.88 -27.48
C GLY A 104 -14.59 11.36 -26.04
N TYR A 105 -13.47 11.43 -25.33
CA TYR A 105 -13.40 10.98 -23.94
C TYR A 105 -14.19 11.85 -22.97
N VAL A 106 -14.33 13.16 -23.23
CA VAL A 106 -15.18 14.04 -22.42
C VAL A 106 -16.64 13.58 -22.48
N HIS A 107 -17.12 13.14 -23.65
CA HIS A 107 -18.46 12.59 -23.77
C HIS A 107 -18.64 11.32 -22.91
N HIS A 108 -17.71 10.37 -23.01
CA HIS A 108 -17.76 9.14 -22.21
C HIS A 108 -17.75 9.42 -20.70
N ILE A 109 -16.95 10.40 -20.25
CA ILE A 109 -16.92 10.82 -18.84
C ILE A 109 -18.30 11.28 -18.38
N TYR A 110 -19.00 12.10 -19.17
CA TYR A 110 -20.35 12.55 -18.83
C TYR A 110 -21.37 11.41 -18.81
N GLU A 111 -21.28 10.49 -19.77
CA GLU A 111 -22.15 9.32 -19.81
C GLU A 111 -21.95 8.43 -18.58
N VAL A 112 -20.70 8.10 -18.23
CA VAL A 112 -20.40 7.31 -17.03
C VAL A 112 -20.92 7.99 -15.76
N ILE A 113 -20.74 9.30 -15.61
CA ILE A 113 -21.32 10.05 -14.48
C ILE A 113 -22.84 9.95 -14.46
N SER A 114 -23.49 10.05 -15.63
CA SER A 114 -24.94 9.95 -15.72
C SER A 114 -25.45 8.55 -15.31
N ILE A 115 -24.72 7.50 -15.67
CA ILE A 115 -25.00 6.12 -15.28
C ILE A 115 -24.83 5.95 -13.78
N ILE A 116 -23.71 6.42 -13.21
CA ILE A 116 -23.45 6.36 -11.76
C ILE A 116 -24.58 7.05 -10.98
N LYS A 117 -25.03 8.24 -11.42
CA LYS A 117 -26.12 8.95 -10.77
C LYS A 117 -27.43 8.17 -10.81
N LYS A 118 -27.81 7.64 -11.98
CA LYS A 118 -29.03 6.83 -12.13
C LYS A 118 -29.02 5.58 -11.26
N GLU A 119 -27.86 4.90 -11.17
CA GLU A 119 -27.73 3.72 -10.31
C GLU A 119 -27.79 4.08 -8.83
N LEU A 120 -27.22 5.22 -8.41
CA LEU A 120 -27.33 5.69 -7.03
C LEU A 120 -28.74 6.17 -6.66
N GLU A 121 -29.52 6.66 -7.61
CA GLU A 121 -30.94 6.95 -7.38
C GLU A 121 -31.75 5.67 -7.13
N GLN A 122 -31.40 4.57 -7.80
CA GLN A 122 -32.05 3.26 -7.60
C GLN A 122 -31.55 2.54 -6.34
N GLU A 123 -30.25 2.65 -6.05
CA GLU A 123 -29.60 2.00 -4.91
C GLU A 123 -28.79 3.01 -4.07
N PRO A 124 -29.46 3.88 -3.28
CA PRO A 124 -28.83 5.00 -2.59
C PRO A 124 -27.80 4.60 -1.53
N PHE A 125 -27.89 3.38 -1.01
CA PHE A 125 -27.05 2.89 0.09
C PHE A 125 -25.94 1.94 -0.36
N THR A 126 -25.67 1.81 -1.67
CA THR A 126 -24.72 0.82 -2.22
C THR A 126 -23.27 1.02 -1.74
N ARG A 127 -22.91 2.24 -1.31
CA ARG A 127 -21.57 2.58 -0.79
C ARG A 127 -21.34 2.19 0.67
N LEU A 128 -22.39 1.77 1.38
CA LEU A 128 -22.30 1.47 2.81
C LEU A 128 -21.98 -0.01 3.04
N PRO A 129 -21.30 -0.34 4.15
CA PRO A 129 -21.14 -1.72 4.60
C PRO A 129 -22.49 -2.45 4.65
N ASP A 130 -22.49 -3.75 4.38
CA ASP A 130 -23.70 -4.58 4.27
C ASP A 130 -24.68 -4.39 5.42
N GLU A 131 -24.18 -4.32 6.64
CA GLU A 131 -24.98 -4.11 7.84
C GLU A 131 -25.67 -2.74 7.85
N GLN A 132 -24.93 -1.66 7.61
CA GLN A 132 -25.47 -0.30 7.56
C GLN A 132 -26.45 -0.13 6.40
N ARG A 133 -26.10 -0.68 5.24
CA ARG A 133 -26.94 -0.69 4.04
C ARG A 133 -28.28 -1.38 4.32
N ARG A 134 -28.26 -2.57 4.93
CA ARG A 134 -29.48 -3.31 5.30
C ARG A 134 -30.38 -2.49 6.22
N ILE A 135 -29.81 -1.88 7.26
CA ILE A 135 -30.56 -1.07 8.23
C ILE A 135 -31.21 0.14 7.54
N LEU A 136 -30.46 0.88 6.71
CA LEU A 136 -31.00 2.05 6.01
C LEU A 136 -32.04 1.69 4.95
N VAL A 137 -31.89 0.58 4.24
CA VAL A 137 -32.93 0.08 3.33
C VAL A 137 -34.21 -0.21 4.09
N ASN A 138 -34.11 -0.89 5.24
CA ASN A 138 -35.28 -1.21 6.07
C ASN A 138 -35.91 0.05 6.68
N LEU A 139 -35.09 1.00 7.12
CA LEU A 139 -35.55 2.29 7.62
C LEU A 139 -36.30 3.08 6.53
N ASN A 140 -35.76 3.12 5.31
CA ASN A 140 -36.42 3.79 4.19
C ASN A 140 -37.77 3.13 3.87
N LYS A 141 -37.83 1.79 3.86
CA LYS A 141 -39.09 1.06 3.70
C LYS A 141 -40.09 1.35 4.81
N ALA A 142 -39.64 1.42 6.06
CA ALA A 142 -40.50 1.74 7.20
C ALA A 142 -41.08 3.15 7.11
N ILE A 143 -40.28 4.12 6.64
CA ILE A 143 -40.74 5.50 6.39
C ILE A 143 -41.76 5.52 5.24
N GLU A 144 -41.49 4.83 4.13
CA GLU A 144 -42.40 4.73 2.99
C GLU A 144 -43.74 4.06 3.35
N SER A 145 -43.73 3.13 4.31
CA SER A 145 -44.91 2.43 4.79
C SER A 145 -45.59 3.09 6.01
N ASP A 146 -45.10 4.24 6.48
CA ASP A 146 -45.54 4.93 7.71
C ASP A 146 -45.53 4.01 8.96
N ASP A 147 -44.64 3.03 8.99
CA ASP A 147 -44.46 2.09 10.10
C ASP A 147 -43.48 2.66 11.11
N LYS A 148 -44.03 3.41 12.06
CA LYS A 148 -43.25 4.10 13.09
C LYS A 148 -42.48 3.13 14.00
N GLU A 149 -43.05 1.98 14.33
CA GLU A 149 -42.40 0.99 15.22
C GLU A 149 -41.17 0.40 14.52
N LEU A 150 -41.33 -0.03 13.26
CA LEU A 150 -40.21 -0.54 12.48
C LEU A 150 -39.13 0.54 12.26
N ALA A 151 -39.51 1.80 12.06
CA ALA A 151 -38.57 2.90 11.95
C ALA A 151 -37.76 3.10 13.25
N GLU A 152 -38.41 3.09 14.42
CA GLU A 152 -37.74 3.20 15.72
C GLU A 152 -36.76 2.04 16.00
N ILE A 153 -37.14 0.82 15.61
CA ILE A 153 -36.25 -0.36 15.71
C ILE A 153 -35.00 -0.19 14.84
N ASN A 154 -35.16 0.19 13.57
CA ASN A 154 -34.03 0.35 12.66
C ASN A 154 -33.14 1.54 13.05
N LEU A 155 -33.70 2.63 13.58
CA LEU A 155 -32.92 3.75 14.15
C LEU A 155 -32.08 3.31 15.34
N THR A 156 -32.65 2.50 16.23
CA THR A 156 -31.92 1.94 17.38
C THR A 156 -30.75 1.07 16.91
N GLN A 157 -31.00 0.17 15.96
CA GLN A 157 -29.95 -0.67 15.37
C GLN A 157 -28.85 0.15 14.69
N LEU A 158 -29.22 1.21 13.96
CA LEU A 158 -28.26 2.10 13.32
C LEU A 158 -27.38 2.78 14.37
N ASN A 159 -27.97 3.27 15.46
CA ASN A 159 -27.24 3.88 16.56
C ASN A 159 -26.25 2.91 17.21
N ASP A 160 -26.64 1.65 17.42
CA ASP A 160 -25.75 0.63 17.99
C ASP A 160 -24.54 0.37 17.08
N VAL A 161 -24.76 0.23 15.77
CA VAL A 161 -23.68 0.07 14.78
C VAL A 161 -22.75 1.29 14.77
N LEU A 162 -23.30 2.51 14.84
CA LEU A 162 -22.50 3.74 14.91
C LEU A 162 -21.65 3.81 16.18
N ARG A 163 -22.20 3.42 17.34
CA ARG A 163 -21.47 3.37 18.61
C ARG A 163 -20.35 2.34 18.58
N LEU A 164 -20.58 1.17 17.99
CA LEU A 164 -19.53 0.16 17.83
C LEU A 164 -18.40 0.68 16.95
N ASN A 165 -18.72 1.27 15.80
CA ASN A 165 -17.72 1.86 14.90
C ASN A 165 -16.93 2.99 15.57
N GLN A 166 -17.60 3.84 16.37
CA GLN A 166 -16.93 4.89 17.12
C GLN A 166 -15.95 4.30 18.14
N ASN A 167 -16.37 3.29 18.91
CA ASN A 167 -15.52 2.62 19.89
C ASN A 167 -14.29 1.97 19.23
N GLU A 168 -14.46 1.35 18.06
CA GLU A 168 -13.35 0.80 17.28
C GLU A 168 -12.39 1.89 16.79
N MET A 169 -12.94 3.00 16.28
CA MET A 169 -12.15 4.15 15.86
C MET A 169 -11.33 4.74 17.02
N GLU A 170 -11.92 4.82 18.21
CA GLU A 170 -11.24 5.29 19.43
C GLU A 170 -10.14 4.33 19.88
N LYS A 171 -10.38 3.01 19.82
CA LYS A 171 -9.34 1.99 20.07
C LYS A 171 -8.18 2.10 19.10
N LEU A 172 -8.46 2.25 17.80
CA LEU A 172 -7.44 2.44 16.76
C LEU A 172 -6.64 3.72 17.00
N LYS A 173 -7.30 4.84 17.33
CA LYS A 173 -6.62 6.09 17.70
C LYS A 173 -5.70 5.90 18.92
N GLY A 174 -6.16 5.20 19.95
CA GLY A 174 -5.36 4.89 21.14
C GLY A 174 -4.12 4.04 20.83
N GLN A 175 -4.24 3.04 19.96
CA GLN A 175 -3.11 2.22 19.51
C GLN A 175 -2.12 3.03 18.63
N THR A 176 -2.64 3.88 17.75
CA THR A 176 -1.83 4.68 16.83
C THR A 176 -1.12 5.83 17.54
N ALA A 177 -1.65 6.32 18.65
CA ALA A 177 -1.06 7.40 19.45
C ALA A 177 0.37 7.08 19.93
N TRP A 178 0.67 5.80 20.21
CA TRP A 178 2.02 5.36 20.59
C TRP A 178 2.92 5.03 19.39
N SER A 179 2.34 4.75 18.22
CA SER A 179 3.08 4.39 17.01
C SER A 179 3.89 5.57 16.45
N ILE A 180 3.34 6.78 16.50
CA ILE A 180 4.00 8.01 16.02
C ILE A 180 5.28 8.32 16.82
N PRO A 181 5.26 8.44 18.16
CA PRO A 181 6.48 8.69 18.93
C PRO A 181 7.49 7.54 18.80
N LEU A 182 7.04 6.29 18.74
CA LEU A 182 7.92 5.14 18.53
C LEU A 182 8.62 5.18 17.16
N SER A 183 7.91 5.61 16.12
CA SER A 183 8.46 5.79 14.77
C SER A 183 9.53 6.89 14.74
N ILE A 184 9.31 7.99 15.46
CA ILE A 184 10.32 9.07 15.61
C ILE A 184 11.58 8.52 16.30
N VAL A 185 11.44 7.75 17.38
CA VAL A 185 12.57 7.13 18.07
C VAL A 185 13.34 6.19 17.14
N GLY A 186 12.64 5.37 16.35
CA GLY A 186 13.26 4.49 15.35
C GLY A 186 14.03 5.25 14.27
N LEU A 187 13.49 6.38 13.80
CA LEU A 187 14.13 7.22 12.80
C LEU A 187 15.41 7.89 13.35
N VAL A 188 15.33 8.43 14.58
CA VAL A 188 16.50 9.00 15.28
C VAL A 188 17.58 7.96 15.53
N ALA A 189 17.20 6.76 15.97
CA ALA A 189 18.15 5.66 16.17
C ALA A 189 18.83 5.26 14.84
N THR A 190 18.08 5.18 13.74
CA THR A 190 18.62 4.88 12.41
C THR A 190 19.61 5.95 11.94
N LEU A 191 19.32 7.24 12.17
CA LEU A 191 20.23 8.35 11.89
C LEU A 191 21.53 8.23 12.70
N ILE A 192 21.44 7.94 14.00
CA ILE A 192 22.63 7.79 14.85
C ILE A 192 23.48 6.60 14.41
N LEU A 193 22.86 5.45 14.11
CA LEU A 193 23.57 4.27 13.62
C LEU A 193 24.20 4.49 12.24
N GLY A 194 23.50 5.20 11.34
CA GLY A 194 24.03 5.61 10.05
C GLY A 194 25.26 6.52 10.18
N LEU A 195 25.16 7.57 11.00
CA LEU A 195 26.26 8.50 11.26
C LEU A 195 27.45 7.80 11.93
N THR A 196 27.22 6.98 12.96
CA THR A 196 28.30 6.22 13.60
C THR A 196 28.98 5.24 12.64
N GLY A 197 28.24 4.65 11.70
CA GLY A 197 28.79 3.84 10.60
C GLY A 197 29.72 4.60 9.67
N ILE A 198 29.45 5.89 9.41
CA ILE A 198 30.29 6.76 8.57
C ILE A 198 31.55 7.24 9.31
N PHE A 199 31.45 7.52 10.61
CA PHE A 199 32.57 8.05 11.39
C PHE A 199 33.57 6.98 11.88
N ARG A 200 33.14 5.72 12.08
CA ARG A 200 34.03 4.61 12.49
C ARG A 200 35.14 4.23 11.49
N PRO A 201 34.96 4.24 10.15
CA PRO A 201 36.05 3.94 9.23
C PRO A 201 37.15 5.02 9.17
N LEU A 202 36.88 6.24 9.66
CA LEU A 202 37.88 7.32 9.69
C LEU A 202 38.92 7.15 10.81
N SER A 203 38.54 6.55 11.94
CA SER A 203 39.49 6.22 13.02
C SER A 203 40.37 5.02 12.67
N TYR A 204 39.84 4.04 11.92
CA TYR A 204 40.63 2.88 11.45
C TYR A 204 41.76 3.27 10.49
N ARG A 205 41.57 4.27 9.62
CA ARG A 205 42.63 4.76 8.72
C ARG A 205 43.79 5.40 9.48
N ARG A 206 43.49 6.13 10.56
CA ARG A 206 44.52 6.75 11.42
C ARG A 206 45.34 5.69 12.16
N ILE A 207 44.67 4.70 12.75
CA ILE A 207 45.33 3.60 13.45
C ILE A 207 46.20 2.77 12.49
N ARG A 208 45.72 2.49 11.28
CA ARG A 208 46.49 1.73 10.27
C ARG A 208 47.78 2.45 9.85
N ASN A 209 47.73 3.77 9.69
CA ASN A 209 48.90 4.55 9.29
C ASN A 209 49.96 4.59 10.41
N ILE A 210 49.52 4.79 11.66
CA ILE A 210 50.40 4.75 12.83
C ILE A 210 51.09 3.39 12.95
N VAL A 211 50.31 2.29 12.85
CA VAL A 211 50.87 0.93 12.93
C VAL A 211 51.80 0.63 11.75
N ALA A 212 51.50 1.13 10.54
CA ALA A 212 52.36 0.92 9.38
C ALA A 212 53.68 1.71 9.45
N GLU A 213 53.69 2.89 10.09
CA GLU A 213 54.92 3.64 10.36
C GLU A 213 55.79 2.95 11.39
N GLU A 214 55.19 2.41 12.46
CA GLU A 214 55.88 1.67 13.51
C GLU A 214 56.56 0.38 12.99
N ILE A 215 55.90 -0.34 12.06
CA ILE A 215 56.50 -1.55 11.45
C ILE A 215 57.70 -1.17 10.57
N LYS A 216 57.60 -0.07 9.80
CA LYS A 216 58.69 0.39 8.93
C LYS A 216 59.90 0.92 9.70
N SER A 217 59.69 1.56 10.86
CA SER A 217 60.80 2.00 11.71
C SER A 217 61.56 0.80 12.29
N GLN A 218 60.84 -0.24 12.75
CA GLN A 218 61.46 -1.46 13.25
C GLN A 218 62.25 -2.24 12.18
N ASP A 219 61.74 -2.31 10.94
CA ASP A 219 62.46 -2.99 9.85
C ASP A 219 63.74 -2.25 9.43
N LYS A 220 63.73 -0.91 9.46
CA LYS A 220 64.94 -0.11 9.20
C LYS A 220 66.01 -0.27 10.29
N GLU A 221 65.59 -0.35 11.54
CA GLU A 221 66.50 -0.58 12.67
C GLU A 221 67.16 -1.96 12.56
N LYS A 222 66.38 -3.00 12.22
CA LYS A 222 66.91 -4.35 11.98
C LYS A 222 67.89 -4.43 10.81
N GLN A 223 67.65 -3.69 9.72
CA GLN A 223 68.56 -3.70 8.56
C GLN A 223 69.92 -3.05 8.86
N GLN A 224 69.98 -2.04 9.74
CA GLN A 224 71.24 -1.42 10.16
C GLN A 224 72.10 -2.37 11.03
N LEU A 225 71.47 -3.28 11.78
CA LEU A 225 72.16 -4.31 12.57
C LEU A 225 72.75 -5.46 11.74
N THR A 226 72.41 -5.57 10.44
CA THR A 226 72.87 -6.65 9.55
C THR A 226 73.89 -6.22 8.48
N GLN A 227 74.46 -5.02 8.54
CA GLN A 227 75.56 -4.70 7.62
C GLN A 227 76.76 -5.64 7.86
N PRO A 228 77.23 -6.39 6.84
CA PRO A 228 78.39 -7.24 7.00
C PRO A 228 79.62 -6.37 7.28
N GLN A 229 80.25 -6.60 8.43
CA GLN A 229 81.57 -6.05 8.71
C GLN A 229 82.53 -6.49 7.61
N ASN A 230 82.98 -5.52 6.81
CA ASN A 230 83.95 -5.75 5.77
C ASN A 230 85.27 -6.22 6.43
N PRO A 231 85.83 -7.38 6.07
CA PRO A 231 87.06 -7.85 6.69
C PRO A 231 88.19 -6.87 6.38
N GLN A 232 88.87 -6.40 7.44
CA GLN A 232 90.03 -5.53 7.30
C GLN A 232 91.13 -6.25 6.52
N PRO A 233 91.78 -5.60 5.54
CA PRO A 233 92.97 -6.17 4.91
C PRO A 233 94.13 -6.15 5.90
N ASN A 234 94.67 -7.33 6.20
CA ASN A 234 95.92 -7.49 6.93
C ASN A 234 97.09 -6.98 6.07
N VAL A 235 97.72 -5.88 6.49
CA VAL A 235 99.11 -5.51 6.16
C VAL A 235 99.73 -4.82 7.37
#